data_AF-A0A6G0XT84-F1
#
_entry.id   AF-A0A6G0XT84-F1
#
_cell.length_a   1.000
_cell.length_b   1.000
_cell.length_c   1.000
_cell.angle_alpha   90.00
_cell.angle_beta   90.00
_cell.angle_gamma   90.00
#
_symmetry.space_group_name_H-M   'P 1'
#
loop_
_entity.id
_entity.type
_entity.pdbx_description
1 polymer ?
#
loop_
_entity_poly.entity_id
_entity_poly.type
_entity_poly.pdbx_seq_one_letter_code
_entity_poly.pdbx_strand_id
1 'polypeptide(L)'
;MNPKSTIIYIVLALVPVYGFIAYDCNEKRINVTSFNSLEVDHCKTPPPASSVEIPRIKLIQKADTRTIPFKSCLISVDYLVTKCATFDDAQVVEDGFFSEILFLGNSGCTELHRTAIFHFPSGGIITGLMMNYTTFATHTVAGNIDKNGDCLGTSYASDKGSWRNVVVQGNYKIQLSEGIANIISKDDLLILPTGTRMKLSEMYGIDSYK
;
A
#
# COMPACT_ATOMS: atom_id res chain seq x y z
N MET A 1 56.66 -2.95 75.06
CA MET A 1 56.45 -1.52 74.76
C MET A 1 55.38 -1.42 73.69
N ASN A 2 54.16 -1.05 74.08
CA ASN A 2 53.16 -0.46 73.18
C ASN A 2 53.78 0.80 72.53
N PRO A 3 53.43 1.18 71.29
CA PRO A 3 52.37 2.17 71.18
C PRO A 3 51.49 2.15 69.91
N LYS A 4 50.21 2.39 70.21
CA LYS A 4 49.33 3.41 69.62
C LYS A 4 48.67 3.11 68.27
N SER A 5 47.49 2.52 68.39
CA SER A 5 46.43 2.55 67.39
C SER A 5 45.83 3.96 67.32
N THR A 6 45.89 4.58 66.15
CA THR A 6 45.30 5.90 65.85
C THR A 6 43.81 5.73 65.61
N ILE A 7 42.98 6.26 66.49
CA ILE A 7 41.51 6.23 66.36
C ILE A 7 41.07 7.39 65.47
N ILE A 8 40.55 7.08 64.28
CA ILE A 8 39.89 8.04 63.39
C ILE A 8 38.41 8.16 63.82
N TYR A 9 38.04 9.34 64.30
CA TYR A 9 36.66 9.70 64.61
C TYR A 9 35.92 10.06 63.32
N ILE A 10 35.00 9.19 62.87
CA ILE A 10 34.05 9.52 61.81
C ILE A 10 32.78 10.06 62.49
N VAL A 11 32.58 11.36 62.42
CA VAL A 11 31.34 12.02 62.85
C VAL A 11 30.31 11.84 61.72
N LEU A 12 29.42 10.85 61.86
CA LEU A 12 28.26 10.71 60.97
C LEU A 12 27.18 11.71 61.42
N ALA A 13 26.96 12.77 60.65
CA ALA A 13 25.83 13.66 60.83
C ALA A 13 24.54 12.92 60.48
N LEU A 14 23.70 12.66 61.49
CA LEU A 14 22.38 12.06 61.31
C LEU A 14 21.43 13.12 60.75
N VAL A 15 21.00 12.96 59.50
CA VAL A 15 19.94 13.79 58.91
C VAL A 15 18.60 13.19 59.36
N PRO A 16 17.70 13.95 60.03
CA PRO A 16 16.39 13.43 60.40
C PRO A 16 15.52 13.30 59.14
N VAL A 17 15.18 12.08 58.75
CA VAL A 17 14.17 11.83 57.72
C VAL A 17 12.81 11.80 58.41
N TYR A 18 12.05 12.88 58.30
CA TYR A 18 10.65 12.90 58.73
C TYR A 18 9.79 12.23 57.66
N GLY A 19 9.46 10.96 57.88
CA GLY A 19 8.50 10.22 57.07
C GLY A 19 7.07 10.54 57.48
N PHE A 20 6.21 10.85 56.52
CA PHE A 20 4.77 11.00 56.74
C PHE A 20 4.13 9.61 56.88
N ILE A 21 3.47 9.34 58.01
CA ILE A 21 2.70 8.11 58.21
C ILE A 21 1.23 8.45 58.03
N ALA A 22 0.60 7.85 57.03
CA ALA A 22 -0.84 7.93 56.82
C ALA A 22 -1.47 6.57 57.15
N TYR A 23 -2.56 6.59 57.91
CA TYR A 23 -3.41 5.43 58.15
C TYR A 23 -4.66 5.53 57.26
N ASP A 24 -4.99 4.44 56.56
CA ASP A 24 -6.25 4.32 55.84
C ASP A 24 -7.39 4.10 56.86
N CYS A 25 -8.19 5.13 57.11
CA CYS A 25 -9.23 5.13 58.14
C CYS A 25 -10.61 4.72 57.60
N ASN A 26 -10.68 3.88 56.57
CA ASN A 26 -11.96 3.50 55.96
C ASN A 26 -12.69 2.29 56.59
N GLU A 27 -12.28 1.82 57.78
CA GLU A 27 -13.05 0.88 58.58
C GLU A 27 -13.36 1.40 60.00
N LYS A 28 -14.61 1.22 60.46
CA LYS A 28 -15.15 1.78 61.72
C LYS A 28 -14.64 1.14 63.01
N ARG A 29 -13.68 0.22 62.97
CA ARG A 29 -12.99 -0.31 64.16
C ARG A 29 -11.54 -0.64 63.85
N ILE A 30 -10.66 0.35 63.99
CA ILE A 30 -9.22 0.10 63.97
C ILE A 30 -8.85 -0.52 65.33
N ASN A 31 -8.57 -1.82 65.35
CA ASN A 31 -8.02 -2.50 66.52
C ASN A 31 -6.51 -2.22 66.58
N VAL A 32 -6.13 -1.20 67.35
CA VAL A 32 -4.71 -0.88 67.57
C VAL A 32 -4.16 -1.87 68.59
N THR A 33 -3.29 -2.79 68.15
CA THR A 33 -2.54 -3.68 69.04
C THR A 33 -1.15 -3.11 69.28
N SER A 34 -0.82 -2.81 70.54
CA SER A 34 0.55 -2.48 70.96
C SER A 34 1.39 -3.76 70.96
N PHE A 35 2.53 -3.76 70.28
CA PHE A 35 3.51 -4.85 70.38
C PHE A 35 4.60 -4.47 71.38
N ASN A 36 4.97 -5.43 72.24
CA ASN A 36 6.08 -5.27 73.18
C ASN A 36 7.40 -5.59 72.46
N SER A 37 8.33 -4.65 72.39
CA SER A 37 9.61 -4.82 71.70
C SER A 37 10.72 -5.47 72.55
N LEU A 38 10.42 -5.89 73.78
CA LEU A 38 11.41 -6.50 74.68
C LEU A 38 11.63 -8.00 74.42
N GLU A 39 10.65 -8.69 73.81
CA GLU A 39 10.80 -10.08 73.36
C GLU A 39 10.26 -10.20 71.93
N VAL A 40 11.15 -10.58 71.00
CA VAL A 40 10.82 -10.86 69.61
C VAL A 40 10.67 -12.36 69.47
N ASP A 41 9.44 -12.81 69.21
CA ASP A 41 9.17 -14.22 68.92
C ASP A 41 9.85 -14.63 67.60
N HIS A 42 10.38 -15.86 67.53
CA HIS A 42 11.16 -16.27 66.35
C HIS A 42 10.26 -16.50 65.14
N CYS A 43 10.50 -15.75 64.05
CA CYS A 43 9.80 -15.95 62.79
C CYS A 43 10.00 -17.39 62.27
N LYS A 44 8.91 -18.13 62.08
CA LYS A 44 8.94 -19.42 61.38
C LYS A 44 9.39 -19.19 59.94
N THR A 45 10.42 -19.91 59.51
CA THR A 45 10.88 -19.85 58.11
C THR A 45 9.76 -20.30 57.18
N PRO A 46 9.41 -19.51 56.15
CA PRO A 46 8.42 -19.93 55.18
C PRO A 46 8.92 -21.18 54.44
N PRO A 47 8.02 -22.13 54.11
CA PRO A 47 8.39 -23.26 53.26
C PRO A 47 8.89 -22.77 51.89
N PRO A 48 9.79 -23.52 51.24
CA PRO A 48 10.36 -23.12 49.96
C PRO A 48 9.26 -22.91 48.92
N ALA A 49 9.36 -21.82 48.16
CA ALA A 49 8.38 -21.47 47.13
C ALA A 49 8.36 -22.56 46.04
N SER A 50 7.21 -23.21 45.85
CA SER A 50 7.01 -24.12 44.72
C SER A 50 6.88 -23.30 43.43
N SER A 51 7.90 -23.29 42.59
CA SER A 51 7.79 -22.72 41.25
C SER A 51 6.95 -23.65 40.37
N VAL A 52 5.71 -23.27 40.10
CA VAL A 52 4.91 -23.92 39.08
C VAL A 52 5.28 -23.29 37.74
N GLU A 53 6.04 -24.01 36.92
CA GLU A 53 6.26 -23.60 35.54
C GLU A 53 4.94 -23.74 34.78
N ILE A 54 4.33 -22.62 34.41
CA ILE A 54 3.12 -22.60 33.58
C ILE A 54 3.56 -22.69 32.12
N PRO A 55 3.39 -23.83 31.42
CA PRO A 55 3.74 -23.92 30.01
C PRO A 55 2.83 -23.01 29.18
N ARG A 56 3.42 -22.00 28.54
CA ARG A 56 2.71 -21.14 27.58
C ARG A 56 2.75 -21.79 26.20
N ILE A 57 1.64 -22.40 25.80
CA ILE A 57 1.46 -22.88 24.43
C ILE A 57 1.08 -21.68 23.56
N LYS A 58 1.90 -21.37 22.55
CA LYS A 58 1.55 -20.41 21.50
C LYS A 58 0.90 -21.16 20.33
N LEU A 59 -0.39 -20.96 20.11
CA LEU A 59 -1.07 -21.42 18.90
C LEU A 59 -0.66 -20.51 17.73
N ILE A 60 0.19 -21.00 16.84
CA ILE A 60 0.47 -20.32 15.57
C ILE A 60 -0.65 -20.72 14.60
N GLN A 61 -1.57 -19.80 14.31
CA GLN A 61 -2.55 -20.01 13.25
C GLN A 61 -1.82 -20.13 11.90
N LYS A 62 -2.10 -21.20 11.17
CA LYS A 62 -1.63 -21.36 9.80
C LYS A 62 -2.21 -20.22 8.97
N ALA A 63 -1.36 -19.45 8.30
CA ALA A 63 -1.81 -18.37 7.45
C ALA A 63 -2.68 -18.96 6.33
N ASP A 64 -3.95 -18.54 6.27
CA ASP A 64 -4.89 -18.88 5.18
C ASP A 64 -4.62 -18.07 3.90
N THR A 65 -3.36 -17.70 3.70
CA THR A 65 -2.90 -16.93 2.55
C THR A 65 -2.27 -17.88 1.54
N ARG A 66 -2.72 -17.82 0.30
CA ARG A 66 -2.08 -18.49 -0.84
C ARG A 66 -1.62 -17.45 -1.85
N THR A 67 -0.82 -17.86 -2.82
CA THR A 67 -0.37 -16.98 -3.90
C THR A 67 -0.97 -17.42 -5.23
N ILE A 68 -1.29 -16.47 -6.10
CA ILE A 68 -1.80 -16.72 -7.46
C ILE A 68 -1.07 -15.81 -8.46
N PRO A 69 -0.71 -16.29 -9.66
CA PRO A 69 -0.22 -15.41 -10.71
C PRO A 69 -1.34 -14.46 -11.18
N PHE A 70 -0.98 -13.21 -11.47
CA PHE A 70 -1.90 -12.24 -12.07
C PHE A 70 -1.31 -11.64 -13.34
N LYS A 71 -2.20 -11.15 -14.20
CA LYS A 71 -1.90 -10.37 -15.40
C LYS A 71 -2.59 -9.03 -15.30
N SER A 72 -1.92 -7.97 -15.72
CA SER A 72 -2.41 -6.59 -15.64
C SER A 72 -2.08 -5.87 -16.92
N CYS A 73 -3.09 -5.25 -17.52
CA CYS A 73 -2.97 -4.39 -18.69
C CYS A 73 -3.45 -2.99 -18.32
N LEU A 74 -2.58 -2.00 -18.50
CA LEU A 74 -2.94 -0.59 -18.43
C LEU A 74 -2.69 0.04 -19.80
N ILE A 75 -3.76 0.56 -20.41
CA ILE A 75 -3.66 1.28 -21.67
C ILE A 75 -4.27 2.65 -21.44
N SER A 76 -3.43 3.66 -21.60
CA SER A 76 -3.83 5.06 -21.53
C SER A 76 -3.55 5.72 -22.86
N VAL A 77 -4.44 6.62 -23.27
CA VAL A 77 -4.33 7.32 -24.55
C VAL A 77 -4.49 8.81 -24.30
N ASP A 78 -3.51 9.59 -24.76
CA ASP A 78 -3.59 11.03 -24.81
C ASP A 78 -3.96 11.45 -26.23
N TYR A 79 -5.16 11.99 -26.39
CA TYR A 79 -5.67 12.50 -27.65
C TYR A 79 -5.24 13.93 -27.87
N LEU A 80 -4.77 14.20 -29.08
CA LEU A 80 -4.53 15.54 -29.60
C LEU A 80 -5.33 15.71 -30.89
N VAL A 81 -6.34 16.58 -30.82
CA VAL A 81 -7.18 17.02 -31.91
C VAL A 81 -6.64 18.34 -32.43
N THR A 82 -6.33 18.40 -33.72
CA THR A 82 -5.88 19.62 -34.38
C THR A 82 -6.71 19.87 -35.62
N LYS A 83 -7.05 21.13 -35.88
CA LYS A 83 -7.72 21.54 -37.11
C LYS A 83 -6.71 21.54 -38.25
N CYS A 84 -7.08 20.86 -39.32
CA CYS A 84 -6.30 20.85 -40.55
C CYS A 84 -6.64 22.10 -41.37
N ALA A 85 -5.73 23.08 -41.41
CA ALA A 85 -5.95 24.31 -42.16
C ALA A 85 -5.66 24.13 -43.66
N THR A 86 -6.09 25.11 -44.47
CA THR A 86 -5.88 25.10 -45.93
C THR A 86 -4.43 25.38 -46.34
N PHE A 87 -3.59 25.88 -45.43
CA PHE A 87 -2.19 26.22 -45.66
C PHE A 87 -1.23 25.25 -44.96
N ASP A 88 -1.63 23.98 -44.81
CA ASP A 88 -0.85 22.90 -44.20
C ASP A 88 -0.41 23.16 -42.73
N ASP A 89 -1.08 24.11 -42.07
CA ASP A 89 -0.92 24.39 -40.66
C ASP A 89 -1.91 23.57 -39.81
N ALA A 90 -1.41 23.00 -38.72
CA ALA A 90 -2.24 22.42 -37.67
C ALA A 90 -2.56 23.48 -36.60
N GLN A 91 -3.85 23.72 -36.36
CA GLN A 91 -4.31 24.67 -35.34
C GLN A 91 -4.91 23.96 -34.15
N VAL A 92 -4.65 24.48 -32.94
CA VAL A 92 -5.28 24.00 -31.71
C VAL A 92 -6.77 24.28 -31.75
N VAL A 93 -7.57 23.34 -31.26
CA VAL A 93 -9.01 23.49 -31.08
C VAL A 93 -9.37 23.48 -29.60
N GLU A 94 -10.50 24.11 -29.27
CA GLU A 94 -11.08 24.04 -27.93
C GLU A 94 -11.36 22.58 -27.55
N ASP A 95 -11.01 22.21 -26.31
CA ASP A 95 -11.09 20.84 -25.79
C ASP A 95 -10.38 19.77 -26.65
N GLY A 96 -9.40 20.19 -27.44
CA GLY A 96 -8.67 19.33 -28.36
C GLY A 96 -7.63 18.42 -27.71
N PHE A 97 -7.38 18.54 -26.40
CA PHE A 97 -6.45 17.66 -25.69
C PHE A 97 -7.15 17.00 -24.51
N PHE A 98 -7.19 15.67 -24.49
CA PHE A 98 -7.81 14.90 -23.41
C PHE A 98 -7.20 13.49 -23.32
N SER A 99 -7.30 12.90 -22.14
CA SER A 99 -6.76 11.57 -21.86
C SER A 99 -7.86 10.60 -21.45
N GLU A 100 -7.70 9.33 -21.82
CA GLU A 100 -8.60 8.25 -21.37
C GLU A 100 -7.84 6.95 -21.08
N ILE A 101 -8.47 6.09 -20.29
CA ILE A 101 -8.02 4.71 -20.05
C ILE A 101 -8.90 3.78 -20.89
N LEU A 102 -8.26 2.92 -21.68
CA LEU A 102 -8.95 1.91 -22.47
C LEU A 102 -9.17 0.64 -21.67
N PHE A 103 -10.44 0.31 -21.40
CA PHE A 103 -10.83 -0.89 -20.67
C PHE A 103 -10.98 -2.09 -21.62
N LEU A 104 -10.00 -3.00 -21.58
CA LEU A 104 -10.03 -4.24 -22.37
C LEU A 104 -10.87 -5.36 -21.75
N GLY A 105 -11.10 -5.31 -20.44
CA GLY A 105 -11.65 -6.41 -19.65
C GLY A 105 -10.71 -7.63 -19.57
N ASN A 106 -11.20 -8.72 -18.96
CA ASN A 106 -10.41 -9.93 -18.72
C ASN A 106 -9.94 -10.61 -20.02
N SER A 107 -10.86 -10.81 -20.97
CA SER A 107 -10.59 -11.50 -22.24
C SER A 107 -9.58 -10.73 -23.07
N GLY A 108 -9.79 -9.41 -23.24
CA GLY A 108 -8.90 -8.56 -24.03
C GLY A 108 -7.50 -8.47 -23.42
N CYS A 109 -7.39 -8.32 -22.09
CA CYS A 109 -6.07 -8.32 -21.44
C CYS A 109 -5.38 -9.69 -21.54
N THR A 110 -6.12 -10.79 -21.36
CA THR A 110 -5.57 -12.15 -21.51
C THR A 110 -5.08 -12.40 -22.94
N GLU A 111 -5.84 -11.97 -23.94
CA GLU A 111 -5.45 -12.07 -25.34
C GLU A 111 -4.20 -11.24 -25.63
N LEU A 112 -4.15 -10.00 -25.14
CA LEU A 112 -2.99 -9.12 -25.31
C LEU A 112 -1.71 -9.72 -24.70
N HIS A 113 -1.80 -10.36 -23.53
CA HIS A 113 -0.68 -11.10 -22.93
C HIS A 113 -0.28 -12.33 -23.76
N ARG A 114 -1.23 -12.98 -24.45
CA ARG A 114 -0.99 -14.20 -25.23
C ARG A 114 -0.38 -13.89 -26.60
N THR A 115 -0.89 -12.87 -27.29
CA THR A 115 -0.47 -12.52 -28.65
C THR A 115 0.69 -11.54 -28.66
N ALA A 116 0.83 -10.72 -27.62
CA ALA A 116 1.72 -9.55 -27.60
C ALA A 116 1.41 -8.57 -28.76
N ILE A 117 0.15 -8.54 -29.20
CA ILE A 117 -0.34 -7.69 -30.30
C ILE A 117 -1.48 -6.81 -29.79
N PHE A 118 -1.31 -5.50 -29.91
CA PHE A 118 -2.38 -4.53 -29.69
C PHE A 118 -2.98 -4.07 -31.01
N HIS A 119 -4.31 -4.07 -31.08
CA HIS A 119 -5.07 -3.59 -32.24
C HIS A 119 -5.63 -2.21 -31.93
N PHE A 120 -5.36 -1.23 -32.79
CA PHE A 120 -5.96 0.09 -32.64
C PHE A 120 -7.44 0.04 -33.04
N PRO A 121 -8.32 0.83 -32.40
CA PRO A 121 -9.75 0.88 -32.75
C PRO A 121 -10.01 1.26 -34.21
N SER A 122 -9.19 2.17 -34.76
CA SER A 122 -9.25 2.67 -36.13
C SER A 122 -8.47 1.80 -37.14
N GLY A 123 -7.96 0.64 -36.72
CA GLY A 123 -7.13 -0.24 -37.54
C GLY A 123 -5.63 0.04 -37.40
N GLY A 124 -4.82 -0.95 -37.77
CA GLY A 124 -3.39 -1.00 -37.49
C GLY A 124 -3.08 -1.86 -36.25
N ILE A 125 -1.82 -2.28 -36.12
CA ILE A 125 -1.37 -3.15 -35.02
C ILE A 125 0.00 -2.71 -34.50
N ILE A 126 0.21 -2.94 -33.21
CA ILE A 126 1.53 -2.96 -32.59
C ILE A 126 1.83 -4.42 -32.25
N THR A 127 2.97 -4.93 -32.68
CA THR A 127 3.43 -6.28 -32.36
C THR A 127 4.65 -6.23 -31.43
N GLY A 128 4.94 -7.34 -30.76
CA GLY A 128 6.14 -7.48 -29.95
C GLY A 128 6.08 -6.73 -28.61
N LEU A 129 4.89 -6.57 -28.03
CA LEU A 129 4.75 -6.02 -26.69
C LEU A 129 5.45 -6.89 -25.65
N MET A 130 6.25 -6.26 -24.79
CA MET A 130 7.01 -6.95 -23.75
C MET A 130 6.26 -6.95 -22.42
N MET A 131 6.35 -8.06 -21.69
CA MET A 131 5.81 -8.15 -20.32
C MET A 131 6.68 -7.34 -19.36
N ASN A 132 6.05 -6.72 -18.35
CA ASN A 132 6.70 -5.82 -17.39
C ASN A 132 7.41 -4.62 -18.04
N TYR A 133 6.89 -4.18 -19.19
CA TYR A 133 7.42 -3.06 -19.94
C TYR A 133 6.30 -2.09 -20.33
N THR A 134 6.67 -0.84 -20.61
CA THR A 134 5.76 0.18 -21.12
C THR A 134 6.14 0.52 -22.55
N THR A 135 5.24 0.24 -23.48
CA THR A 135 5.38 0.59 -24.89
C THR A 135 4.62 1.88 -25.16
N PHE A 136 5.28 2.80 -25.86
CA PHE A 136 4.68 4.03 -26.36
C PHE A 136 4.48 3.93 -27.87
N ALA A 137 3.34 4.37 -28.37
CA ALA A 137 3.05 4.42 -29.79
C ALA A 137 2.10 5.57 -30.11
N THR A 138 2.32 6.23 -31.24
CA THR A 138 1.41 7.24 -31.77
C THR A 138 0.64 6.65 -32.93
N HIS A 139 -0.68 6.89 -32.96
CA HIS A 139 -1.55 6.41 -34.03
C HIS A 139 -2.57 7.48 -34.40
N THR A 140 -2.78 7.69 -35.71
CA THR A 140 -3.79 8.61 -36.22
C THR A 140 -5.16 7.95 -36.14
N VAL A 141 -5.99 8.42 -35.21
CA VAL A 141 -7.31 7.87 -34.92
C VAL A 141 -8.34 8.34 -35.94
N ALA A 142 -8.22 9.59 -36.39
CA ALA A 142 -9.10 10.16 -37.41
C ALA A 142 -8.34 11.17 -38.29
N GLY A 143 -8.72 11.23 -39.56
CA GLY A 143 -8.04 12.04 -40.57
C GLY A 143 -6.77 11.38 -41.06
N ASN A 144 -5.96 12.13 -41.79
CA ASN A 144 -4.64 11.71 -42.23
C ASN A 144 -3.63 12.84 -42.01
N ILE A 145 -2.41 12.48 -41.63
CA ILE A 145 -1.28 13.40 -41.60
C ILE A 145 -0.08 12.63 -42.13
N ASP A 146 0.61 13.21 -43.10
CA ASP A 146 1.79 12.61 -43.69
C ASP A 146 3.08 13.08 -42.98
N LYS A 147 4.24 12.63 -43.47
CA LYS A 147 5.54 13.03 -42.89
C LYS A 147 5.99 14.43 -43.31
N ASN A 148 5.36 15.01 -44.33
CA ASN A 148 5.66 16.35 -44.84
C ASN A 148 4.86 17.44 -44.11
N GLY A 149 3.82 17.04 -43.37
CA GLY A 149 2.92 17.94 -42.66
C GLY A 149 1.57 18.12 -43.35
N ASP A 150 1.38 17.51 -44.52
CA ASP A 150 0.13 17.58 -45.27
C ASP A 150 -0.94 16.82 -44.49
N CYS A 151 -2.06 17.48 -44.22
CA CYS A 151 -3.15 16.91 -43.46
C CYS A 151 -4.43 16.80 -44.29
N LEU A 152 -5.21 15.75 -44.03
CA LEU A 152 -6.57 15.60 -44.51
C LEU A 152 -7.49 15.52 -43.31
N GLY A 153 -8.19 16.62 -43.03
CA GLY A 153 -9.13 16.71 -41.93
C GLY A 153 -10.39 15.87 -42.18
N THR A 154 -10.95 15.32 -41.11
CA THR A 154 -12.26 14.66 -41.09
C THR A 154 -13.15 15.22 -39.98
N SER A 155 -14.38 14.74 -39.86
CA SER A 155 -15.21 15.04 -38.69
C SER A 155 -15.00 13.96 -37.62
N TYR A 156 -14.81 14.38 -36.36
CA TYR A 156 -14.62 13.50 -35.23
C TYR A 156 -15.49 13.95 -34.06
N ALA A 157 -16.00 12.99 -33.29
CA ALA A 157 -16.80 13.26 -32.10
C ALA A 157 -16.42 12.26 -30.99
N SER A 158 -16.35 12.76 -29.78
CA SER A 158 -16.18 12.00 -28.54
C SER A 158 -17.13 12.51 -27.47
N ASP A 159 -17.05 11.94 -26.27
CA ASP A 159 -17.74 12.45 -25.08
C ASP A 159 -17.26 13.85 -24.64
N LYS A 160 -16.09 14.29 -25.14
CA LYS A 160 -15.51 15.61 -24.85
C LYS A 160 -15.95 16.71 -25.80
N GLY A 161 -16.41 16.36 -27.01
CA GLY A 161 -16.80 17.36 -27.99
C GLY A 161 -16.95 16.80 -29.39
N SER A 162 -17.28 17.68 -30.33
CA SER A 162 -17.31 17.34 -31.75
C SER A 162 -16.59 18.43 -32.55
N TRP A 163 -15.73 17.98 -33.45
CA TRP A 163 -14.91 18.84 -34.27
C TRP A 163 -15.04 18.45 -35.74
N ARG A 164 -14.87 19.45 -36.61
CA ARG A 164 -14.95 19.29 -38.06
C ARG A 164 -13.63 19.72 -38.68
N ASN A 165 -13.25 19.01 -39.74
CA ASN A 165 -12.00 19.25 -40.46
C ASN A 165 -10.76 19.15 -39.54
N VAL A 166 -10.69 18.08 -38.76
CA VAL A 166 -9.62 17.81 -37.79
C VAL A 166 -8.86 16.54 -38.11
N VAL A 167 -7.61 16.49 -37.65
CA VAL A 167 -6.83 15.26 -37.50
C VAL A 167 -6.74 14.96 -36.02
N VAL A 168 -6.86 13.68 -35.66
CA VAL A 168 -6.81 13.21 -34.28
C VAL A 168 -5.66 12.23 -34.15
N GLN A 169 -4.69 12.56 -33.31
CA GLN A 169 -3.58 11.69 -32.97
C GLN A 169 -3.78 11.18 -31.54
N GLY A 170 -3.67 9.86 -31.35
CA GLY A 170 -3.64 9.25 -30.03
C GLY A 170 -2.22 8.84 -29.69
N ASN A 171 -1.72 9.27 -28.55
CA ASN A 171 -0.47 8.78 -27.97
C ASN A 171 -0.81 7.70 -26.94
N TYR A 172 -0.54 6.46 -27.32
CA TYR A 172 -0.85 5.27 -26.53
C TYR A 172 0.33 4.96 -25.63
N LYS A 173 0.05 4.79 -24.35
CA LYS A 173 0.94 4.20 -23.36
C LYS A 173 0.34 2.86 -22.93
N ILE A 174 0.97 1.79 -23.38
CA ILE A 174 0.56 0.40 -23.16
C ILE A 174 1.53 -0.23 -22.17
N GLN A 175 1.05 -0.59 -21.00
CA GLN A 175 1.83 -1.24 -19.96
C GLN A 175 1.25 -2.64 -19.67
N LEU A 176 2.07 -3.66 -19.89
CA LEU A 176 1.76 -5.03 -19.51
C LEU A 176 2.55 -5.40 -18.27
N SER A 177 1.92 -6.05 -17.30
CA SER A 177 2.57 -6.48 -16.07
C SER A 177 2.09 -7.86 -15.66
N GLU A 178 3.02 -8.69 -15.18
CA GLU A 178 2.74 -10.00 -14.61
C GLU A 178 3.41 -10.10 -13.25
N GLY A 179 2.79 -10.83 -12.33
CA GLY A 179 3.36 -11.00 -11.01
C GLY A 179 2.60 -12.02 -10.19
N ILE A 180 2.88 -12.02 -8.89
CA ILE A 180 2.27 -12.91 -7.92
C ILE A 180 1.48 -12.06 -6.93
N ALA A 181 0.20 -12.35 -6.78
CA ALA A 181 -0.71 -11.74 -5.82
C ALA A 181 -0.97 -12.70 -4.65
N ASN A 182 -1.32 -12.15 -3.50
CA ASN A 182 -1.75 -12.94 -2.35
C ASN A 182 -3.28 -13.08 -2.36
N ILE A 183 -3.78 -14.24 -1.98
CA ILE A 183 -5.21 -14.49 -1.83
C ILE A 183 -5.52 -14.93 -0.40
N ILE A 184 -6.61 -14.42 0.15
CA ILE A 184 -7.21 -14.86 1.42
C ILE A 184 -8.50 -15.57 1.04
N SER A 185 -8.43 -16.89 0.84
CA SER A 185 -9.55 -17.66 0.26
C SER A 185 -10.82 -17.64 1.11
N LYS A 186 -10.69 -17.48 2.45
CA LYS A 186 -11.83 -17.37 3.36
C LYS A 186 -12.68 -16.12 3.12
N ASP A 187 -12.05 -15.05 2.65
CA ASP A 187 -12.66 -13.73 2.51
C ASP A 187 -12.91 -13.35 1.04
N ASP A 188 -12.70 -14.30 0.11
CA ASP A 188 -12.76 -14.07 -1.34
C ASP A 188 -11.91 -12.87 -1.78
N LEU A 189 -10.74 -12.68 -1.14
CA LEU A 189 -9.93 -11.47 -1.28
C LEU A 189 -8.63 -11.76 -2.02
N LEU A 190 -8.35 -10.98 -3.07
CA LEU A 190 -7.08 -10.90 -3.76
C LEU A 190 -6.38 -9.58 -3.39
N ILE A 191 -5.09 -9.66 -3.06
CA ILE A 191 -4.24 -8.53 -2.69
C ILE A 191 -3.08 -8.47 -3.68
N LEU A 192 -3.08 -7.43 -4.51
CA LEU A 192 -2.00 -7.16 -5.46
C LEU A 192 -0.74 -6.68 -4.72
N PRO A 193 0.46 -6.80 -5.33
CA PRO A 193 1.71 -6.25 -4.76
C PRO A 193 1.66 -4.74 -4.47
N THR A 194 0.81 -4.01 -5.19
CA THR A 194 0.54 -2.58 -4.99
C THR A 194 -0.25 -2.30 -3.71
N GLY A 195 -0.84 -3.33 -3.09
CA GLY A 195 -1.74 -3.21 -1.94
C GLY A 195 -3.21 -3.10 -2.31
N THR A 196 -3.55 -3.02 -3.60
CA THR A 196 -4.95 -3.05 -4.05
C THR A 196 -5.62 -4.37 -3.65
N ARG A 197 -6.86 -4.24 -3.17
CA ARG A 197 -7.71 -5.33 -2.72
C ARG A 197 -8.86 -5.52 -3.71
N MET A 198 -9.03 -6.72 -4.21
CA MET A 198 -10.06 -7.09 -5.19
C MET A 198 -10.80 -8.34 -4.73
N LYS A 199 -12.02 -8.54 -5.23
CA LYS A 199 -12.70 -9.83 -5.07
C LYS A 199 -12.10 -10.86 -6.01
N LEU A 200 -11.72 -12.02 -5.46
CA LEU A 200 -11.16 -13.10 -6.25
C LEU A 200 -12.20 -13.68 -7.22
N SER A 201 -13.47 -13.75 -6.82
CA SER A 201 -14.58 -14.22 -7.66
C SER A 201 -14.85 -13.37 -8.92
N GLU A 202 -14.45 -12.10 -8.95
CA GLU A 202 -14.69 -11.20 -10.09
C GLU A 202 -13.74 -11.46 -11.27
N MET A 203 -12.62 -12.16 -11.04
CA MET A 203 -11.60 -12.53 -12.04
C MET A 203 -10.94 -11.36 -12.79
N TYR A 204 -11.37 -10.12 -12.54
CA TYR A 204 -10.89 -8.89 -13.15
C TYR A 204 -11.20 -7.71 -12.21
N GLY A 205 -10.38 -6.67 -12.26
CA GLY A 205 -10.61 -5.43 -11.54
C GLY A 205 -9.65 -4.32 -11.96
N ILE A 206 -9.83 -3.15 -11.36
CA ILE A 206 -8.97 -1.97 -11.58
C ILE A 206 -8.02 -1.78 -10.39
N ASP A 207 -6.72 -1.72 -10.65
CA ASP A 207 -5.72 -1.39 -9.63
C ASP A 207 -5.70 0.11 -9.39
N SER A 208 -6.26 0.58 -8.27
CA SER A 208 -6.41 2.02 -8.00
C SER A 208 -5.09 2.77 -7.77
N TYR A 209 -3.98 2.06 -7.58
CA TYR A 209 -2.66 2.66 -7.34
C TYR A 209 -1.79 2.69 -8.61
N LYS A 210 -2.31 2.28 -9.76
CA LYS A 210 -1.65 2.31 -11.07
C LYS A 210 -2.46 3.11 -12.08
#